data_AF-A0A0C2ZPJ6-F1
#
_entry.id   AF-A0A0C2ZPJ6-F1
#
_cell.length_a   1.000
_cell.length_b   1.000
_cell.length_c   1.000
_cell.angle_alpha   90.00
_cell.angle_beta   90.00
_cell.angle_gamma   90.00
#
_symmetry.space_group_name_H-M   'P 1'
#
loop_
_entity.id
_entity.type
_entity.pdbx_description
1 polymer ?
#
loop_
_entity_poly.entity_id
_entity_poly.type
_entity_poly.pdbx_seq_one_letter_code
_entity_poly.pdbx_strand_id
1 'polypeptide(L)'
;LDFALIQTSEKNPSTDGTCLEDYYLKILLDQLKTPLAYIEWFMLFHSRNSNTSMFVVSRSTQMHCSFAEVIPIERFMCSCHLIPDFGNEMDCRWTADNV
;
A
#
# COMPACT_ATOMS: atom_id res chain seq x y z
N LEU A 1 -6.52 -0.64 -19.08
CA LEU A 1 -7.74 -1.09 -18.38
C LEU A 1 -7.29 -1.36 -16.97
N ASP A 2 -7.46 -0.37 -16.09
CA ASP A 2 -6.99 -0.46 -14.71
C ASP A 2 -8.10 -1.06 -13.86
N PHE A 3 -7.79 -2.19 -13.22
CA PHE A 3 -8.69 -2.87 -12.31
C PHE A 3 -8.05 -2.94 -10.93
N ALA A 4 -8.87 -2.88 -9.89
CA ALA A 4 -8.44 -3.09 -8.52
C ALA A 4 -9.18 -4.30 -7.95
N LEU A 5 -8.44 -5.13 -7.22
CA LEU A 5 -8.99 -6.23 -6.45
C LEU A 5 -9.38 -5.69 -5.07
N ILE A 6 -10.66 -5.79 -4.70
CA ILE A 6 -11.14 -5.32 -3.41
C ILE A 6 -11.60 -6.53 -2.60
N GLN A 7 -10.99 -6.76 -1.44
CA GLN A 7 -11.40 -7.79 -0.50
C GLN A 7 -12.67 -7.33 0.23
N THR A 8 -13.71 -8.15 0.22
CA THR A 8 -14.96 -7.85 0.94
C THR A 8 -15.48 -9.10 1.64
N SER A 9 -16.27 -8.93 2.69
CA SER A 9 -16.92 -10.04 3.40
C SER A 9 -18.20 -10.57 2.73
N GLU A 10 -18.53 -10.07 1.53
CA GLU A 10 -19.74 -10.47 0.79
C GLU A 10 -19.39 -11.63 -0.16
N LYS A 11 -20.25 -12.66 -0.23
CA LYS A 11 -20.03 -13.78 -1.14
C LYS A 11 -20.40 -13.41 -2.57
N ASN A 12 -19.46 -13.62 -3.50
CA ASN A 12 -19.70 -13.45 -4.93
C ASN A 12 -19.89 -14.82 -5.60
N PRO A 13 -21.11 -15.16 -6.08
CA PRO A 13 -21.37 -16.43 -6.76
C PRO A 13 -20.53 -16.65 -8.03
N SER A 14 -19.96 -15.58 -8.59
CA SER A 14 -19.16 -15.63 -9.82
C SER A 14 -17.69 -15.95 -9.58
N THR A 15 -17.19 -15.83 -8.35
CA THR A 15 -15.79 -16.17 -7.97
C THR A 15 -15.72 -17.33 -6.97
N ASP A 16 -16.86 -17.95 -6.66
CA ASP A 16 -17.02 -19.11 -5.78
C ASP A 16 -16.13 -20.28 -6.21
N GLY A 17 -15.29 -20.80 -5.29
CA GLY A 17 -14.35 -21.90 -5.57
C GLY A 17 -13.10 -21.51 -6.37
N THR A 18 -12.84 -20.21 -6.59
CA THR A 18 -11.59 -19.71 -7.17
C THR A 18 -10.73 -19.05 -6.10
N CYS A 19 -9.45 -18.78 -6.40
CA CYS A 19 -8.58 -17.99 -5.51
C CYS A 19 -9.04 -16.52 -5.30
N LEU A 20 -10.16 -16.12 -5.91
CA LEU A 20 -10.76 -14.78 -5.85
C LEU A 20 -12.11 -14.76 -5.12
N GLU A 21 -12.46 -15.82 -4.38
CA GLU A 21 -13.79 -15.96 -3.73
C GLU A 21 -14.15 -14.78 -2.81
N ASP A 22 -13.16 -14.19 -2.14
CA ASP A 22 -13.35 -13.02 -1.25
C ASP A 22 -13.07 -11.67 -1.93
N TYR A 23 -12.82 -11.67 -3.24
CA TYR A 23 -12.37 -10.50 -3.98
C TYR A 23 -13.33 -10.12 -5.10
N TYR A 24 -13.70 -8.84 -5.13
CA TYR A 24 -14.45 -8.26 -6.24
C TYR A 24 -13.48 -7.60 -7.24
N LEU A 25 -13.61 -7.98 -8.51
CA LEU A 25 -13.01 -7.24 -9.62
C LEU A 25 -13.85 -5.99 -9.88
N LYS A 26 -13.43 -4.85 -9.33
CA LYS A 26 -14.04 -3.57 -9.67
C LYS A 26 -13.33 -3.00 -10.89
N ILE A 27 -14.01 -3.05 -12.02
CA ILE A 27 -13.57 -2.37 -13.24
C ILE A 27 -13.77 -0.87 -13.02
N LEU A 28 -12.68 -0.12 -12.82
CA LEU A 28 -12.69 1.32 -12.65
C LEU A 28 -12.75 1.99 -14.04
N LEU A 29 -13.92 1.93 -14.67
CA LEU A 29 -14.19 2.66 -15.91
C LEU A 29 -14.78 4.05 -15.59
N ASP A 30 -13.91 5.05 -15.67
CA ASP A 30 -14.19 6.34 -16.31
C ASP A 30 -15.25 7.30 -15.72
N GLN A 31 -15.60 7.19 -14.43
CA GLN A 31 -16.60 8.08 -13.79
C GLN A 31 -16.11 8.88 -12.58
N LEU A 32 -14.87 8.68 -12.12
CA LEU A 32 -14.22 9.65 -11.25
C LEU A 32 -13.49 10.63 -12.16
N LYS A 33 -13.96 11.89 -12.22
CA LYS A 33 -13.28 12.98 -12.96
C LYS A 33 -11.80 13.14 -12.61
N THR A 34 -11.35 12.48 -11.55
CA THR A 34 -10.04 12.60 -10.95
C THR A 34 -9.73 11.28 -10.25
N PRO A 35 -8.80 10.45 -10.75
CA PRO A 35 -8.44 9.19 -10.09
C PRO A 35 -7.87 9.49 -8.70
N LEU A 36 -8.27 8.68 -7.73
CA LEU A 36 -7.85 8.80 -6.34
C LEU A 36 -6.83 7.71 -6.00
N ALA A 37 -5.86 8.04 -5.16
CA ALA A 37 -4.88 7.10 -4.64
C ALA A 37 -4.95 7.08 -3.12
N TYR A 38 -4.90 5.87 -2.55
CA TYR A 38 -4.62 5.67 -1.14
C TYR A 38 -3.13 5.83 -0.89
N ILE A 39 -2.76 6.64 0.09
CA ILE A 39 -1.37 6.85 0.50
C ILE A 39 -1.20 6.54 1.98
N GLU A 40 -0.05 5.98 2.34
CA GLU A 40 0.47 6.00 3.70
C GLU A 40 1.53 7.08 3.82
N TRP A 41 1.44 7.90 4.87
CA TRP A 41 2.42 8.95 5.11
C TRP A 41 3.65 8.39 5.80
N PHE A 42 4.81 8.92 5.45
CA PHE A 42 6.08 8.64 6.11
C PHE A 42 6.59 9.89 6.82
N MET A 43 7.35 9.69 7.90
CA MET A 43 8.07 10.77 8.57
C MET A 43 9.14 11.36 7.65
N LEU A 44 9.49 12.63 7.90
CA LEU A 44 10.50 13.35 7.13
C LEU A 44 11.85 12.61 7.19
N PHE A 45 12.70 12.84 6.19
CA PHE A 45 14.04 12.25 6.10
C PHE A 45 14.94 12.69 7.26
N HIS A 46 14.91 11.95 8.37
CA HIS A 46 15.67 12.29 9.57
C HIS A 46 17.07 11.70 9.59
N SER A 47 17.26 10.54 8.94
CA SER A 47 18.53 9.82 8.94
C SER A 47 18.86 9.24 7.58
N ARG A 48 20.16 9.08 7.32
CA ARG A 48 20.68 8.43 6.12
C ARG A 48 21.39 7.14 6.53
N ASN A 49 21.05 6.04 5.88
CA ASN A 49 21.73 4.77 6.09
C ASN A 49 23.15 4.88 5.52
N SER A 50 24.17 4.54 6.31
CA SER A 50 25.59 4.68 5.91
C SER A 50 26.00 3.74 4.79
N ASN A 51 25.35 2.58 4.69
CA ASN A 51 25.73 1.51 3.76
C ASN A 51 25.08 1.71 2.40
N THR A 52 23.81 2.14 2.36
CA THR A 52 23.09 2.37 1.10
C THR A 52 23.11 3.83 0.64
N SER A 53 23.53 4.75 1.52
CA SER A 53 23.40 6.21 1.31
C SER A 53 21.97 6.68 1.02
N MET A 54 20.96 5.87 1.32
CA MET A 54 19.54 6.21 1.19
C MET A 54 19.01 6.85 2.46
N PHE A 55 17.99 7.69 2.34
CA PHE A 55 17.26 8.18 3.50
C PHE A 55 16.41 7.06 4.09
N VAL A 56 16.47 6.92 5.41
CA VAL A 56 15.59 6.02 6.15
C VAL A 56 14.32 6.79 6.45
N VAL A 57 13.19 6.16 6.13
CA VAL A 57 11.85 6.67 6.43
C VAL A 57 11.13 5.67 7.31
N SER A 58 10.26 6.17 8.17
CA SER A 58 9.37 5.37 9.01
C SER A 58 7.95 5.81 8.79
N ARG A 59 6.98 4.89 8.88
CA ARG A 59 5.56 5.22 8.75
C ARG A 59 5.17 6.30 9.77
N SER A 60 4.42 7.29 9.32
CA SER A 60 3.77 8.26 10.19
C SER A 60 2.61 7.59 10.89
N THR A 61 2.46 7.81 12.19
CA THR A 61 1.38 7.21 12.99
C THR A 61 0.60 8.28 13.72
N GLN A 62 -0.73 8.16 13.71
CA GLN A 62 -1.64 8.98 14.51
C GLN A 62 -2.47 8.05 15.39
N MET A 63 -2.49 8.28 16.71
CA MET A 63 -3.18 7.43 17.69
C MET A 63 -2.87 5.94 17.54
N HIS A 64 -1.58 5.60 17.37
CA HIS A 64 -1.07 4.22 17.19
C HIS A 64 -1.51 3.49 15.90
N CYS A 65 -2.14 4.18 14.95
CA CYS A 65 -2.47 3.64 13.63
C CYS A 65 -1.63 4.32 12.55
N SER A 66 -1.38 3.64 11.41
CA SER A 66 -0.73 4.28 10.26
C SER A 66 -1.55 5.47 9.80
N PHE A 67 -0.88 6.61 9.60
CA PHE A 67 -1.53 7.79 9.08
C PHE A 67 -1.63 7.65 7.56
N ALA A 68 -2.86 7.61 7.06
CA ALA A 68 -3.16 7.40 5.65
C ALA A 68 -4.25 8.35 5.16
N GLU A 69 -4.24 8.66 3.87
CA GLU A 69 -5.21 9.55 3.23
C GLU A 69 -5.57 9.01 1.83
N VAL A 70 -6.75 9.39 1.32
CA VAL A 70 -7.13 9.19 -0.08
C VAL A 70 -7.08 10.55 -0.79
N ILE A 71 -6.15 10.70 -1.73
CA ILE A 71 -5.90 11.98 -2.41
C ILE A 71 -6.03 11.86 -3.94
N PRO A 72 -6.38 12.94 -4.65
CA PRO A 72 -6.29 13.00 -6.11
C PRO A 72 -4.87 12.76 -6.64
N ILE A 73 -4.74 12.03 -7.76
CA ILE A 73 -3.42 11.68 -8.32
C ILE A 73 -2.62 12.91 -8.79
N GLU A 74 -3.27 14.03 -9.06
CA GLU A 74 -2.64 15.27 -9.53
C GLU A 74 -1.83 15.95 -8.42
N ARG A 75 -2.00 15.52 -7.17
CA ARG A 75 -1.18 15.98 -6.04
C ARG A 75 0.18 15.29 -5.97
N PHE A 76 0.42 14.23 -6.75
CA PHE A 76 1.71 13.56 -6.80
C PHE A 76 2.67 14.31 -7.71
N MET A 77 3.79 14.75 -7.16
CA MET A 77 4.82 15.46 -7.93
C MET A 77 5.78 14.50 -8.64
N CYS A 78 6.13 13.39 -7.99
CA CYS A 78 7.00 12.36 -8.55
C CYS A 78 6.83 11.03 -7.81
N SER A 79 7.14 9.94 -8.51
CA SER A 79 7.36 8.64 -7.88
C SER A 79 8.72 8.60 -7.18
N CYS A 80 8.79 7.95 -6.02
CA CYS A 80 10.06 7.57 -5.40
C CYS A 80 10.09 6.05 -5.22
N HIS A 81 11.29 5.48 -5.20
CA HIS A 81 11.48 4.06 -4.95
C HIS A 81 11.76 3.83 -3.46
N LEU A 82 10.95 2.99 -2.83
CA LEU A 82 11.20 2.53 -1.47
C LEU A 82 11.79 1.12 -1.53
N ILE A 83 12.90 0.93 -0.82
CA ILE A 83 13.50 -0.39 -0.62
C ILE A 83 13.30 -0.74 0.85
N PRO A 84 12.77 -1.94 1.17
CA PRO A 84 12.60 -2.35 2.55
C PRO A 84 13.97 -2.44 3.25
N ASP A 85 14.06 -1.84 4.43
CA ASP A 85 15.17 -2.04 5.35
C ASP A 85 14.79 -3.17 6.31
N PHE A 86 15.33 -4.37 6.05
CA PHE A 86 15.10 -5.56 6.86
C PHE A 86 16.01 -5.62 8.10
N GLY A 87 16.88 -4.63 8.31
CA GLY A 87 17.92 -4.69 9.33
C GLY A 87 18.96 -5.79 9.05
N ASN A 88 19.65 -6.24 10.12
CA ASN A 88 20.69 -7.27 10.02
C ASN A 88 20.16 -8.70 10.10
N GLU A 89 18.95 -8.89 10.60
CA GLU A 89 18.33 -10.20 10.78
C GLU A 89 16.88 -10.16 10.30
N MET A 90 16.51 -11.12 9.48
CA MET A 90 15.13 -11.32 9.04
C MET A 90 14.33 -11.90 10.21
N ASP A 91 13.16 -11.34 10.52
CA ASP A 91 12.31 -11.86 11.59
C ASP A 91 11.77 -13.25 11.19
N CYS A 92 12.18 -14.28 11.93
CA CYS A 92 11.81 -15.67 11.67
C CYS A 92 10.30 -15.94 11.77
N ARG A 93 9.52 -15.00 12.33
CA ARG A 93 8.06 -15.10 12.49
C ARG A 93 7.29 -14.57 11.28
N TRP A 94 7.99 -14.03 10.29
CA TRP A 94 7.40 -13.57 9.06
C TRP A 94 6.81 -14.74 8.26
N THR A 95 5.55 -14.58 7.89
CA THR A 95 4.75 -15.48 7.07
C THR A 95 4.11 -14.65 5.97
N ALA A 96 3.61 -15.30 4.91
CA ALA A 96 2.92 -14.59 3.83
C ALA A 96 1.70 -13.79 4.33
N ASP A 97 1.14 -14.15 5.49
CA ASP A 97 -0.06 -13.54 6.05
C ASP A 97 0.22 -12.28 6.88
N ASN A 98 1.48 -12.02 7.27
CA ASN A 98 1.81 -10.99 8.26
C ASN A 98 2.97 -10.04 7.88
N VAL A 99 3.49 -10.16 6.65
CA VAL A 99 4.49 -9.25 6.06
C VAL A 99 3.82 -8.25 5.13
#